data_AF-A0A7I8WIS1-F1
#
_entry.id   AF-A0A7I8WIS1-F1
#
_cell.length_a   1.000
_cell.length_b   1.000
_cell.length_c   1.000
_cell.angle_alpha   90.00
_cell.angle_beta   90.00
_cell.angle_gamma   90.00
#
_symmetry.space_group_name_H-M   'P 1'
#
loop_
_entity.id
_entity.type
_entity.pdbx_description
1 polymer ?
#
loop_
_entity_poly.entity_id
_entity_poly.type
_entity_poly.pdbx_seq_one_letter_code
_entity_poly.pdbx_strand_id
1 'polypeptide(L)'
;MFPSLGLGIYCRVLQIGQIHRVTLIRGRRRTLTPAPWICPKEKNEVKYLKPDERAYLEQVAQQENLIAEPEVLYPKKTASDLARTPEVEATWTQDSKRVGLLATKIGMAPQWLNDGTRVLCTLLHVQQNHVVSAVDPDTWFKQTSVGKRKAFGRFGPMWKVTVGAIDANPAFLSHPYRRMFDKVGIPCKDKLASFLVTENAVVSPGTRLEVRHFTVGQFVNVSGKTIDWGFQGVMHRWGMRGQPSYHTTKSHRRVGSIGSTGDARVWPGKRLPGHMGYEWRLASGLEVMRINPVTQVIYVKGCVPGDHGELLLINDCWNEKKEVKEPPFPTFVPEEGDDLALYNCAVDAPISDITAYDIYHPKLFRFTSPSIVYTEEDETKSAAREKGRAKIAKVKKVCRQWNTIIETADRELWHTFALAEIPEAGLNDSDLFPRGTSFKHRLRAFRYAWNPQDSSRNNFLRTNGFTVHRQPIAQSTDAIRGKIGVSTGVHAYNITWKGPLGTVAVVGVATKHAALHCPGYVALLGSDDQSWGWNLVDNTLLYNGNCVGSYPRLNNPPKYQVGEKITMILDRDTETLFFEKNGEFFGIAFENIPPVKLFPAICAVYGNTEVSMAYAGTPLAG
;
A
#
# COMPACT_ATOMS: atom_id res chain seq x y z
N MET A 1 -4.95 -21.87 -35.45
CA MET A 1 -4.88 -23.03 -34.54
C MET A 1 -3.93 -22.72 -33.39
N PHE A 2 -4.46 -22.26 -32.26
CA PHE A 2 -3.82 -22.32 -30.94
C PHE A 2 -4.97 -22.53 -29.94
N PRO A 3 -5.02 -23.65 -29.22
CA PRO A 3 -6.26 -24.09 -28.58
C PRO A 3 -6.52 -23.37 -27.26
N SER A 4 -7.81 -23.16 -27.04
CA SER A 4 -8.55 -22.61 -25.93
C SER A 4 -8.36 -23.36 -24.60
N LEU A 5 -7.22 -23.20 -23.94
CA LEU A 5 -6.93 -23.80 -22.62
C LEU A 5 -7.12 -22.84 -21.43
N GLY A 6 -7.66 -21.64 -21.64
CA GLY A 6 -7.76 -20.61 -20.59
C GLY A 6 -9.09 -20.44 -19.87
N LEU A 7 -10.21 -20.98 -20.39
CA LEU A 7 -11.56 -20.67 -19.86
C LEU A 7 -12.24 -21.82 -19.08
N GLY A 8 -11.65 -23.01 -19.05
CA GLY A 8 -12.24 -24.18 -18.40
C GLY A 8 -12.21 -24.19 -16.86
N ILE A 9 -11.56 -23.20 -16.22
CA ILE A 9 -11.42 -23.15 -14.75
C ILE A 9 -12.55 -22.32 -14.10
N TYR A 10 -13.24 -21.45 -14.85
CA TYR A 10 -14.30 -20.59 -14.28
C TYR A 10 -15.68 -21.27 -14.19
N CYS A 11 -15.99 -22.26 -15.04
CA CYS A 11 -17.31 -22.89 -15.08
C CYS A 11 -17.50 -24.12 -14.16
N ARG A 12 -16.48 -24.59 -13.44
CA ARG A 12 -16.66 -25.64 -12.42
C ARG A 12 -17.03 -25.13 -11.03
N VAL A 13 -17.18 -23.81 -10.85
CA VAL A 13 -17.46 -23.19 -9.55
C VAL A 13 -18.95 -22.94 -9.32
N LEU A 14 -19.78 -22.90 -10.38
CA LEU A 14 -21.21 -22.56 -10.28
C LEU A 14 -22.18 -23.74 -10.51
N GLN A 15 -21.69 -24.89 -10.99
CA GLN A 15 -22.43 -26.15 -11.01
C GLN A 15 -21.76 -27.16 -10.07
N ILE A 16 -21.93 -26.93 -8.77
CA ILE A 16 -21.63 -27.91 -7.74
C ILE A 16 -22.95 -28.17 -7.01
N GLY A 17 -23.67 -29.18 -7.50
CA GLY A 17 -24.79 -29.77 -6.78
C GLY A 17 -24.35 -30.22 -5.40
N GLN A 18 -25.22 -30.01 -4.40
CA GLN A 18 -25.22 -30.58 -3.05
C GLN A 18 -23.90 -31.27 -2.60
N ILE A 19 -22.77 -30.57 -2.63
CA ILE A 19 -21.61 -31.02 -1.87
C ILE A 19 -21.99 -30.73 -0.42
N HIS A 20 -22.11 -31.79 0.38
CA HIS A 20 -22.04 -31.69 1.83
C HIS A 20 -20.84 -30.80 2.18
N ARG A 21 -21.12 -29.52 2.45
CA ARG A 21 -20.14 -28.55 2.92
C ARG A 21 -19.69 -29.03 4.30
N VAL A 22 -18.72 -29.93 4.32
CA VAL A 22 -17.79 -30.05 5.44
C VAL A 22 -16.86 -28.85 5.32
N THR A 23 -17.40 -27.63 5.47
CA THR A 23 -16.58 -26.52 5.89
C THR A 23 -16.01 -26.96 7.23
N LEU A 24 -14.69 -27.13 7.31
CA LEU A 24 -14.00 -27.20 8.59
C LEU A 24 -14.35 -25.91 9.34
N ILE A 25 -15.40 -25.96 10.15
CA ILE A 25 -15.76 -24.88 11.05
C ILE A 25 -14.61 -24.82 12.06
N ARG A 26 -13.63 -23.95 11.80
CA ARG A 26 -12.57 -23.66 12.76
C ARG A 26 -13.27 -23.29 14.07
N GLY A 27 -12.93 -24.02 15.13
CA GLY A 27 -13.71 -24.03 16.36
C GLY A 27 -13.95 -22.61 16.87
N ARG A 28 -15.22 -22.21 16.95
CA ARG A 28 -15.63 -20.90 17.48
C ARG A 28 -14.95 -20.70 18.84
N ARG A 29 -14.49 -19.47 19.13
CA ARG A 29 -14.17 -19.03 20.50
C ARG A 29 -15.20 -19.66 21.44
N ARG A 30 -14.77 -20.49 22.41
CA ARG A 30 -15.63 -20.99 23.49
C ARG A 30 -16.13 -19.78 24.28
N THR A 31 -17.14 -19.07 23.77
CA THR A 31 -18.15 -18.52 24.64
C THR A 31 -18.81 -19.76 25.22
N LEU A 32 -18.64 -20.00 26.52
CA LEU A 32 -19.16 -21.17 27.24
C LEU A 32 -20.69 -21.29 27.22
N THR A 33 -21.37 -20.51 26.39
CA THR A 33 -22.81 -20.53 26.20
C THR A 33 -23.12 -20.22 24.73
N PRO A 34 -24.04 -20.95 24.09
CA PRO A 34 -24.76 -20.38 22.94
C PRO A 34 -25.42 -19.06 23.38
N ALA A 35 -25.69 -18.15 22.43
CA ALA A 35 -26.41 -16.93 22.78
C ALA A 35 -27.71 -17.32 23.51
N PRO A 36 -28.01 -16.75 24.69
CA PRO A 36 -29.06 -17.25 25.59
C PRO A 36 -30.48 -17.21 25.01
N TRP A 37 -30.69 -16.58 23.85
CA TRP A 37 -31.98 -16.54 23.15
C TRP A 37 -32.14 -17.62 22.07
N ILE A 38 -31.15 -18.48 21.83
CA ILE A 38 -31.28 -19.65 20.96
C ILE A 38 -31.38 -20.89 21.86
N CYS A 39 -32.61 -21.25 22.25
CA CYS A 39 -32.87 -22.59 22.78
C CYS A 39 -32.52 -23.60 21.67
N PRO A 40 -31.65 -24.59 21.92
CA PRO A 40 -31.44 -25.68 20.99
C PRO A 40 -32.78 -26.36 20.74
N LYS A 41 -33.23 -26.42 19.48
CA LYS A 41 -34.37 -27.28 19.12
C LYS A 41 -33.92 -28.72 19.32
N GLU A 42 -34.67 -29.50 20.09
CA GLU A 42 -34.49 -30.95 20.11
C GLU A 42 -34.70 -31.47 18.66
N LYS A 43 -33.70 -32.20 18.13
CA LYS A 43 -33.63 -32.63 16.73
C LYS A 43 -34.63 -33.75 16.36
N ASN A 44 -35.83 -33.74 16.92
CA ASN A 44 -36.64 -34.96 16.96
C ASN A 44 -37.85 -34.98 15.99
N GLU A 45 -38.31 -33.87 15.42
CA GLU A 45 -39.56 -33.89 14.64
C GLU A 45 -39.42 -34.52 13.23
N VAL A 46 -38.33 -34.27 12.51
CA VAL A 46 -38.18 -34.76 11.10
C VAL A 46 -37.92 -36.28 11.02
N LYS A 47 -37.42 -36.89 12.10
CA LYS A 47 -37.11 -38.33 12.11
C LYS A 47 -38.33 -39.22 11.90
N TYR A 48 -39.51 -38.77 12.29
CA TYR A 48 -40.75 -39.56 12.27
C TYR A 48 -41.60 -39.37 11.01
N LEU A 49 -41.25 -38.41 10.14
CA LEU A 49 -41.97 -38.19 8.87
C LEU A 49 -41.63 -39.26 7.83
N LYS A 50 -42.61 -39.70 7.05
CA LYS A 50 -42.37 -40.60 5.90
C LYS A 50 -41.57 -39.88 4.81
N PRO A 51 -40.82 -40.59 3.95
CA PRO A 51 -40.05 -39.97 2.87
C PRO A 51 -40.88 -39.06 1.95
N ASP A 52 -42.10 -39.48 1.60
CA ASP A 52 -42.99 -38.73 0.71
C ASP A 52 -43.46 -37.41 1.35
N GLU A 53 -43.79 -37.44 2.65
CA GLU A 53 -44.20 -36.26 3.41
C GLU A 53 -43.06 -35.26 3.55
N ARG A 54 -41.82 -35.74 3.66
CA ARG A 54 -40.63 -34.86 3.68
C ARG A 54 -40.44 -34.16 2.34
N ALA A 55 -40.57 -34.88 1.23
CA ALA A 55 -40.46 -34.31 -0.10
C ALA A 55 -41.54 -33.24 -0.33
N TYR A 56 -42.77 -33.51 0.11
CA TYR A 56 -43.86 -32.54 0.05
C TYR A 56 -43.56 -31.28 0.89
N LEU A 57 -43.08 -31.43 2.13
CA LEU A 57 -42.69 -30.27 2.96
C LEU A 57 -41.55 -29.45 2.36
N GLU A 58 -40.60 -30.09 1.70
CA GLU A 58 -39.54 -29.39 0.98
C GLU A 58 -40.09 -28.60 -0.21
N GLN A 59 -41.06 -29.16 -0.95
CA GLN A 59 -41.76 -28.45 -2.03
C GLN A 59 -42.55 -27.26 -1.51
N VAL A 60 -43.29 -27.40 -0.41
CA VAL A 60 -44.02 -26.30 0.22
C VAL A 60 -43.05 -25.20 0.66
N ALA A 61 -41.94 -25.55 1.31
CA ALA A 61 -40.94 -24.56 1.71
C ALA A 61 -40.28 -23.86 0.51
N GLN A 62 -40.06 -24.56 -0.60
CA GLN A 62 -39.57 -23.97 -1.85
C GLN A 62 -40.61 -23.01 -2.46
N GLN A 63 -41.88 -23.40 -2.47
CA GLN A 63 -42.99 -22.57 -2.95
C GLN A 63 -43.15 -21.32 -2.09
N GLU A 64 -43.08 -21.42 -0.75
CA GLU A 64 -43.12 -20.27 0.16
C GLU A 64 -41.98 -19.27 -0.12
N ASN A 65 -40.77 -19.75 -0.44
CA ASN A 65 -39.65 -18.89 -0.80
C ASN A 65 -39.82 -18.22 -2.18
N LEU A 66 -40.46 -18.91 -3.13
CA LEU A 66 -40.72 -18.39 -4.48
C LEU A 66 -41.88 -17.39 -4.52
N ILE A 67 -42.92 -17.62 -3.71
CA ILE A 67 -44.14 -16.79 -3.64
C ILE A 67 -43.90 -15.52 -2.81
N ALA A 68 -42.75 -15.37 -2.15
CA ALA A 68 -42.39 -14.21 -1.35
C ALA A 68 -42.04 -12.94 -2.16
N GLU A 69 -42.80 -12.65 -3.20
CA GLU A 69 -43.23 -11.27 -3.43
C GLU A 69 -44.40 -11.00 -2.48
N PRO A 70 -44.41 -9.89 -1.73
CA PRO A 70 -45.30 -9.66 -0.58
C PRO A 70 -46.82 -9.58 -0.91
N GLU A 71 -47.24 -9.93 -2.12
CA GLU A 71 -48.61 -9.78 -2.58
C GLU A 71 -49.52 -11.00 -2.34
N VAL A 72 -48.98 -12.22 -2.25
CA VAL A 72 -49.84 -13.40 -2.52
C VAL A 72 -50.27 -14.19 -1.27
N LEU A 73 -49.53 -14.17 -0.15
CA LEU A 73 -49.84 -15.05 1.00
C LEU A 73 -50.58 -14.38 2.16
N TYR A 74 -50.55 -13.04 2.25
CA TYR A 74 -51.27 -12.30 3.28
C TYR A 74 -51.95 -11.09 2.64
N PRO A 75 -53.29 -10.99 2.63
CA PRO A 75 -53.94 -9.76 2.24
C PRO A 75 -53.40 -8.65 3.14
N LYS A 76 -52.91 -7.56 2.54
CA LYS A 76 -52.37 -6.38 3.23
C LYS A 76 -53.22 -6.08 4.47
N LYS A 77 -52.79 -6.53 5.66
CA LYS A 77 -52.95 -5.67 6.83
C LYS A 77 -52.06 -4.51 6.48
N THR A 78 -52.70 -3.40 6.11
CA THR A 78 -52.04 -2.17 5.73
C THR A 78 -50.80 -1.97 6.57
N ALA A 79 -49.70 -1.58 5.93
CA ALA A 79 -48.43 -1.25 6.59
C ALA A 79 -48.60 -0.24 7.76
N SER A 80 -49.78 0.38 7.89
CA SER A 80 -50.27 1.18 9.01
C SER A 80 -50.30 0.48 10.38
N ASP A 81 -50.37 -0.85 10.45
CA ASP A 81 -50.75 -1.53 11.71
C ASP A 81 -49.59 -2.17 12.49
N LEU A 82 -48.38 -2.28 11.90
CA LEU A 82 -47.29 -3.08 12.48
C LEU A 82 -46.03 -2.32 12.93
N ALA A 83 -45.97 -1.01 12.72
CA ALA A 83 -45.10 -0.09 13.45
C ALA A 83 -45.58 1.34 13.16
N ARG A 84 -45.47 2.26 14.13
CA ARG A 84 -45.55 3.70 13.86
C ARG A 84 -44.34 4.08 12.99
N THR A 85 -44.41 3.87 11.68
CA THR A 85 -43.45 4.52 10.78
C THR A 85 -43.84 6.00 10.71
N PRO A 86 -42.93 6.93 11.03
CA PRO A 86 -43.24 8.36 10.94
C PRO A 86 -43.56 8.71 9.48
N GLU A 87 -44.66 9.43 9.24
CA GLU A 87 -45.06 9.97 7.92
C GLU A 87 -44.18 11.16 7.48
N VAL A 88 -42.90 11.15 7.84
CA VAL A 88 -41.96 12.24 7.53
C VAL A 88 -41.47 12.04 6.10
N GLU A 89 -41.57 13.07 5.26
CA GLU A 89 -41.00 13.07 3.92
C GLU A 89 -39.50 12.75 4.00
N ALA A 90 -39.11 11.66 3.36
CA ALA A 90 -37.75 11.16 3.42
C ALA A 90 -36.84 12.00 2.50
N THR A 91 -36.38 13.15 2.99
CA THR A 91 -35.35 13.95 2.33
C THR A 91 -33.98 13.67 2.95
N TRP A 92 -32.96 13.53 2.11
CA TRP A 92 -31.58 13.33 2.55
C TRP A 92 -31.01 14.59 3.20
N THR A 93 -30.48 14.46 4.41
CA THR A 93 -29.69 15.50 5.10
C THR A 93 -28.32 14.94 5.46
N GLN A 94 -27.32 15.79 5.67
CA GLN A 94 -25.95 15.34 5.99
C GLN A 94 -25.86 14.54 7.30
N ASP A 95 -26.71 14.86 8.28
CA ASP A 95 -26.77 14.14 9.56
C ASP A 95 -27.56 12.82 9.48
N SER A 96 -28.21 12.56 8.34
CA SER A 96 -29.02 11.37 8.14
C SER A 96 -28.17 10.11 8.11
N LYS A 97 -28.63 9.06 8.81
CA LYS A 97 -28.05 7.72 8.74
C LYS A 97 -29.11 6.75 8.27
N ARG A 98 -28.95 6.26 7.05
CA ARG A 98 -29.83 5.24 6.47
C ARG A 98 -29.43 3.82 6.85
N VAL A 99 -30.30 2.89 6.53
CA VAL A 99 -30.14 1.45 6.78
C VAL A 99 -28.93 0.92 6.00
N GLY A 100 -28.25 -0.10 6.51
CA GLY A 100 -27.19 -0.80 5.80
C GLY A 100 -27.66 -2.11 5.17
N LEU A 101 -26.77 -2.80 4.44
CA LEU A 101 -27.05 -4.12 3.87
C LEU A 101 -26.27 -5.21 4.61
N LEU A 102 -26.84 -6.40 4.58
CA LEU A 102 -26.15 -7.64 4.89
C LEU A 102 -25.63 -8.28 3.60
N ALA A 103 -24.39 -8.75 3.63
CA ALA A 103 -23.79 -9.40 2.48
C ALA A 103 -22.92 -10.60 2.88
N THR A 104 -22.79 -11.58 2.00
CA THR A 104 -21.86 -12.70 2.16
C THR A 104 -20.60 -12.46 1.35
N LYS A 105 -19.44 -12.73 1.95
CA LYS A 105 -18.15 -12.60 1.24
C LYS A 105 -17.98 -13.75 0.26
N ILE A 106 -18.00 -13.50 -1.05
CA ILE A 106 -17.70 -14.54 -2.04
C ILE A 106 -16.18 -14.75 -2.10
N GLY A 107 -15.45 -13.69 -2.42
CA GLY A 107 -14.03 -13.80 -2.76
C GLY A 107 -13.37 -12.48 -3.08
N MET A 108 -12.17 -12.58 -3.67
CA MET A 108 -11.42 -11.43 -4.15
C MET A 108 -11.05 -11.63 -5.61
N ALA A 109 -11.27 -10.60 -6.42
CA ALA A 109 -10.89 -10.58 -7.82
C ALA A 109 -10.08 -9.31 -8.11
N PRO A 110 -9.00 -9.41 -8.92
CA PRO A 110 -8.33 -8.23 -9.44
C PRO A 110 -9.27 -7.49 -10.41
N GLN A 111 -9.13 -6.17 -10.47
CA GLN A 111 -9.76 -5.26 -11.42
C GLN A 111 -8.71 -4.25 -11.88
N TRP A 112 -8.91 -3.64 -13.05
CA TRP A 112 -7.94 -2.73 -13.66
C TRP A 112 -8.58 -1.35 -13.79
N LEU A 113 -7.81 -0.30 -13.51
CA LEU A 113 -8.23 1.06 -13.82
C LEU A 113 -7.87 1.40 -15.27
N ASN A 114 -8.46 2.47 -15.80
CA ASN A 114 -8.11 3.00 -17.12
C ASN A 114 -6.63 3.42 -17.21
N ASP A 115 -6.01 3.75 -16.07
CA ASP A 115 -4.58 4.03 -15.95
C ASP A 115 -3.67 2.78 -16.09
N GLY A 116 -4.24 1.59 -16.23
CA GLY A 116 -3.50 0.32 -16.18
C GLY A 116 -3.15 -0.19 -14.78
N THR A 117 -3.44 0.58 -13.71
CA THR A 117 -3.14 0.12 -12.35
C THR A 117 -4.06 -1.00 -11.91
N ARG A 118 -3.48 -2.09 -11.40
CA ARG A 118 -4.22 -3.22 -10.82
C ARG A 118 -4.72 -2.88 -9.42
N VAL A 119 -6.02 -3.09 -9.20
CA VAL A 119 -6.72 -2.90 -7.93
C VAL A 119 -7.37 -4.22 -7.51
N LEU A 120 -7.20 -4.65 -6.27
CA LEU A 120 -7.90 -5.82 -5.74
C LEU A 120 -9.28 -5.41 -5.21
N CYS A 121 -10.32 -6.13 -5.62
CA CYS A 121 -11.69 -5.92 -5.17
C CYS A 121 -12.22 -7.18 -4.49
N THR A 122 -12.93 -6.99 -3.38
CA THR A 122 -13.73 -8.02 -2.71
C THR A 122 -15.14 -8.07 -3.30
N LEU A 123 -15.60 -9.27 -3.57
CA LEU A 123 -16.94 -9.58 -4.08
C LEU A 123 -17.86 -9.87 -2.89
N LEU A 124 -18.90 -9.06 -2.72
CA LEU A 124 -19.89 -9.24 -1.66
C LEU A 124 -21.27 -9.47 -2.29
N HIS A 125 -21.93 -10.55 -1.92
CA HIS A 125 -23.24 -10.93 -2.45
C HIS A 125 -24.34 -10.55 -1.45
N VAL A 126 -25.31 -9.78 -1.90
CA VAL A 126 -26.48 -9.40 -1.10
C VAL A 126 -27.60 -10.38 -1.40
N GLN A 127 -27.86 -11.30 -0.46
CA GLN A 127 -28.82 -12.38 -0.63
C GLN A 127 -30.14 -12.07 0.09
N GLN A 128 -31.17 -11.72 -0.69
CA GLN A 128 -32.57 -11.58 -0.26
C GLN A 128 -32.72 -10.81 1.07
N ASN A 129 -32.16 -9.61 1.12
CA ASN A 129 -32.25 -8.75 2.30
C ASN A 129 -33.66 -8.18 2.46
N HIS A 130 -34.24 -8.31 3.65
CA HIS A 130 -35.54 -7.74 3.98
C HIS A 130 -35.52 -7.08 5.36
N VAL A 131 -36.31 -6.03 5.53
CA VAL A 131 -36.49 -5.36 6.82
C VAL A 131 -37.47 -6.16 7.68
N VAL A 132 -37.02 -6.63 8.84
CA VAL A 132 -37.80 -7.48 9.75
C VAL A 132 -38.52 -6.65 10.82
N SER A 133 -37.87 -5.61 11.36
CA SER A 133 -38.50 -4.74 12.36
C SER A 133 -37.83 -3.38 12.42
N ALA A 134 -38.64 -2.35 12.67
CA ALA A 134 -38.19 -1.02 13.03
C ALA A 134 -38.68 -0.73 14.46
N VAL A 135 -37.78 -0.32 15.35
CA VAL A 135 -38.07 -0.10 16.76
C VAL A 135 -37.62 1.29 17.18
N ASP A 136 -38.54 2.04 17.77
CA ASP A 136 -38.36 3.41 18.25
C ASP A 136 -37.25 3.49 19.30
N PRO A 137 -36.53 4.62 19.41
CA PRO A 137 -35.46 4.80 20.40
C PRO A 137 -35.95 4.64 21.85
N ASP A 138 -37.15 5.11 22.18
CA ASP A 138 -37.72 5.04 23.54
C ASP A 138 -38.02 3.61 23.98
N THR A 139 -38.59 2.82 23.07
CA THR A 139 -38.94 1.41 23.34
C THR A 139 -37.69 0.56 23.39
N TRP A 140 -36.78 0.76 22.42
CA TRP A 140 -35.48 0.09 22.34
C TRP A 140 -34.62 0.33 23.58
N PHE A 141 -34.58 1.57 24.08
CA PHE A 141 -33.86 1.97 25.28
C PHE A 141 -34.30 1.16 26.50
N LYS A 142 -35.61 0.96 26.68
CA LYS A 142 -36.19 0.23 27.82
C LYS A 142 -35.98 -1.28 27.71
N GLN A 143 -36.05 -1.83 26.49
CA GLN A 143 -36.03 -3.28 26.27
C GLN A 143 -34.67 -3.95 26.49
N THR A 144 -33.55 -3.28 26.21
CA THR A 144 -32.22 -3.95 26.25
C THR A 144 -31.11 -3.12 26.89
N SER A 145 -30.12 -3.79 27.47
CA SER A 145 -28.91 -3.15 28.02
C SER A 145 -28.06 -2.46 26.94
N VAL A 146 -28.11 -2.96 25.70
CA VAL A 146 -27.49 -2.30 24.54
C VAL A 146 -28.26 -1.04 24.16
N GLY A 147 -29.59 -1.09 24.20
CA GLY A 147 -30.47 0.07 24.00
C GLY A 147 -30.18 1.18 24.98
N LYS A 148 -30.07 0.87 26.28
CA LYS A 148 -29.68 1.84 27.32
C LYS A 148 -28.39 2.60 27.00
N ARG A 149 -27.43 1.93 26.35
CA ARG A 149 -26.13 2.53 25.99
C ARG A 149 -26.14 3.26 24.65
N LYS A 150 -26.99 2.86 23.70
CA LYS A 150 -26.89 3.27 22.29
C LYS A 150 -28.05 4.10 21.77
N ALA A 151 -29.25 4.00 22.36
CA ALA A 151 -30.45 4.67 21.84
C ALA A 151 -30.32 6.20 21.89
N PHE A 152 -29.86 6.75 23.01
CA PHE A 152 -29.56 8.17 23.21
C PHE A 152 -28.05 8.40 23.30
N GLY A 153 -27.35 7.97 22.25
CA GLY A 153 -25.89 8.08 22.20
C GLY A 153 -25.42 9.50 21.84
N ARG A 154 -24.14 9.60 21.46
CA ARG A 154 -23.55 10.85 20.95
C ARG A 154 -24.32 11.45 19.76
N PHE A 155 -24.96 10.61 18.96
CA PHE A 155 -25.60 10.98 17.70
C PHE A 155 -27.12 11.25 17.85
N GLY A 156 -27.60 11.47 19.07
CA GLY A 156 -29.02 11.69 19.33
C GLY A 156 -29.85 10.39 19.37
N PRO A 157 -31.19 10.51 19.39
CA PRO A 157 -32.11 9.38 19.37
C PRO A 157 -32.03 8.65 18.03
N MET A 158 -31.65 7.36 18.06
CA MET A 158 -31.58 6.54 16.85
C MET A 158 -32.55 5.37 16.91
N TRP A 159 -33.22 5.14 15.79
CA TRP A 159 -34.05 3.97 15.54
C TRP A 159 -33.19 2.73 15.35
N LYS A 160 -33.72 1.58 15.77
CA LYS A 160 -33.10 0.29 15.50
C LYS A 160 -33.88 -0.42 14.40
N VAL A 161 -33.28 -0.51 13.22
CA VAL A 161 -33.82 -1.27 12.08
C VAL A 161 -33.11 -2.61 11.98
N THR A 162 -33.85 -3.70 12.05
CA THR A 162 -33.32 -5.07 11.92
C THR A 162 -33.55 -5.59 10.52
N VAL A 163 -32.47 -6.00 9.86
CA VAL A 163 -32.45 -6.56 8.51
C VAL A 163 -32.10 -8.03 8.61
N GLY A 164 -32.83 -8.86 7.85
CA GLY A 164 -32.57 -10.28 7.69
C GLY A 164 -32.06 -10.60 6.29
N ALA A 165 -31.13 -11.55 6.21
CA ALA A 165 -30.49 -12.00 4.97
C ALA A 165 -30.38 -13.53 4.94
N ILE A 166 -30.34 -14.07 3.72
CA ILE A 166 -30.29 -15.51 3.42
C ILE A 166 -31.56 -16.22 3.88
N ASP A 167 -32.31 -16.80 2.92
CA ASP A 167 -33.47 -17.63 3.25
C ASP A 167 -33.04 -18.91 3.97
N ALA A 168 -33.71 -19.18 5.08
CA ALA A 168 -33.53 -20.37 5.89
C ALA A 168 -34.77 -21.25 5.75
N ASN A 169 -34.58 -22.57 5.70
CA ASN A 169 -35.70 -23.48 5.80
C ASN A 169 -36.36 -23.33 7.19
N PRO A 170 -37.66 -22.99 7.25
CA PRO A 170 -38.37 -22.82 8.51
C PRO A 170 -38.20 -24.02 9.45
N ALA A 171 -38.20 -25.26 8.93
CA ALA A 171 -38.16 -26.51 9.70
C ALA A 171 -37.08 -26.56 10.80
N PHE A 172 -35.91 -25.96 10.55
CA PHE A 172 -34.77 -25.96 11.48
C PHE A 172 -34.83 -24.86 12.55
N LEU A 173 -35.74 -23.90 12.42
CA LEU A 173 -35.85 -22.74 13.29
C LEU A 173 -36.88 -22.95 14.41
N SER A 174 -36.72 -22.22 15.51
CA SER A 174 -37.64 -22.25 16.66
C SER A 174 -38.92 -21.45 16.38
N HIS A 175 -40.04 -21.85 16.97
CA HIS A 175 -41.32 -21.17 16.78
C HIS A 175 -41.28 -19.66 17.11
N PRO A 176 -40.66 -19.19 18.22
CA PRO A 176 -40.57 -17.75 18.49
C PRO A 176 -39.77 -16.97 17.44
N TYR A 177 -38.77 -17.61 16.84
CA TYR A 177 -37.96 -17.00 15.78
C TYR A 177 -38.75 -16.88 14.48
N ARG A 178 -39.46 -17.95 14.08
CA ARG A 178 -40.35 -17.94 12.90
C ARG A 178 -41.44 -16.87 13.01
N ARG A 179 -42.09 -16.79 14.17
CA ARG A 179 -43.15 -15.81 14.45
C ARG A 179 -42.72 -14.36 14.23
N MET A 180 -41.43 -14.03 14.29
CA MET A 180 -40.95 -12.68 13.97
C MET A 180 -41.12 -12.34 12.49
N PHE A 181 -40.92 -13.31 11.60
CA PHE A 181 -41.04 -13.15 10.15
C PHE A 181 -42.50 -13.30 9.71
N ASP A 182 -43.25 -14.23 10.30
CA ASP A 182 -44.68 -14.44 10.01
C ASP A 182 -45.52 -13.19 10.30
N LYS A 183 -45.14 -12.42 11.34
CA LYS A 183 -45.79 -11.14 11.67
C LYS A 183 -45.70 -10.11 10.54
N VAL A 184 -44.63 -10.19 9.74
CA VAL A 184 -44.32 -9.23 8.67
C VAL A 184 -44.67 -9.81 7.30
N GLY A 185 -44.84 -11.13 7.20
CA GLY A 185 -45.13 -11.84 5.95
C GLY A 185 -43.89 -12.09 5.08
N ILE A 186 -42.70 -12.22 5.68
CA ILE A 186 -41.42 -12.48 4.97
C ILE A 186 -40.99 -13.94 5.20
N PRO A 187 -40.28 -14.60 4.27
CA PRO A 187 -39.63 -15.87 4.54
C PRO A 187 -38.62 -15.79 5.69
N CYS A 188 -38.46 -16.91 6.40
CA CYS A 188 -37.53 -17.01 7.52
C CYS A 188 -36.08 -16.77 7.07
N LYS A 189 -35.32 -15.95 7.82
CA LYS A 189 -33.92 -15.64 7.49
C LYS A 189 -32.92 -16.31 8.42
N ASP A 190 -31.78 -16.76 7.90
CA ASP A 190 -30.70 -17.39 8.70
C ASP A 190 -29.87 -16.34 9.47
N LYS A 191 -29.69 -15.16 8.86
CA LYS A 191 -28.81 -14.12 9.40
C LYS A 191 -29.59 -12.85 9.67
N LEU A 192 -29.44 -12.31 10.88
CA LEU A 192 -30.03 -11.03 11.29
C LEU A 192 -28.94 -10.08 11.77
N ALA A 193 -29.08 -8.81 11.43
CA ALA A 193 -28.33 -7.73 12.04
C ALA A 193 -29.22 -6.49 12.18
N SER A 194 -28.81 -5.58 13.06
CA SER A 194 -29.52 -4.32 13.23
C SER A 194 -28.61 -3.14 12.95
N PHE A 195 -29.17 -2.15 12.26
CA PHE A 195 -28.56 -0.87 11.97
C PHE A 195 -29.20 0.21 12.83
N LEU A 196 -28.42 1.23 13.17
CA LEU A 196 -28.89 2.42 13.86
C LEU A 196 -29.14 3.49 12.82
N VAL A 197 -30.35 4.02 12.81
CA VAL A 197 -30.91 4.80 11.71
C VAL A 197 -31.54 6.07 12.27
N THR A 198 -31.47 7.17 11.53
CA THR A 198 -32.15 8.41 11.88
C THR A 198 -33.65 8.30 11.59
N GLU A 199 -34.47 9.09 12.27
CA GLU A 199 -35.93 9.02 12.16
C GLU A 199 -36.46 9.20 10.72
N ASN A 200 -35.85 10.11 9.96
CA ASN A 200 -36.20 10.37 8.56
C ASN A 200 -35.78 9.26 7.58
N ALA A 201 -34.98 8.28 8.04
CA ALA A 201 -34.44 7.20 7.21
C ALA A 201 -35.02 5.82 7.55
N VAL A 202 -36.10 5.79 8.36
CA VAL A 202 -36.75 4.55 8.79
C VAL A 202 -37.49 3.91 7.61
N VAL A 203 -37.22 2.63 7.40
CA VAL A 203 -37.85 1.83 6.34
C VAL A 203 -38.92 0.94 6.96
N SER A 204 -40.06 0.78 6.27
CA SER A 204 -41.15 -0.08 6.73
C SER A 204 -40.72 -1.56 6.76
N PRO A 205 -41.09 -2.32 7.81
CA PRO A 205 -40.92 -3.77 7.83
C PRO A 205 -41.63 -4.41 6.63
N GLY A 206 -41.03 -5.44 6.04
CA GLY A 206 -41.52 -6.07 4.80
C GLY A 206 -40.70 -5.69 3.58
N THR A 207 -40.13 -4.48 3.58
CA THR A 207 -39.41 -3.93 2.41
C THR A 207 -38.17 -4.75 2.07
N ARG A 208 -38.05 -5.11 0.78
CA ARG A 208 -36.86 -5.75 0.20
C ARG A 208 -35.77 -4.72 -0.05
N LEU A 209 -34.52 -5.10 0.26
CA LEU A 209 -33.35 -4.24 0.09
C LEU A 209 -32.41 -4.82 -0.98
N GLU A 210 -32.11 -4.01 -1.99
CA GLU A 210 -31.26 -4.38 -3.12
C GLU A 210 -29.84 -3.78 -3.03
N VAL A 211 -28.92 -4.30 -3.85
CA VAL A 211 -27.56 -3.74 -3.97
C VAL A 211 -27.56 -2.30 -4.48
N ARG A 212 -28.54 -1.92 -5.32
CA ARG A 212 -28.73 -0.54 -5.83
C ARG A 212 -28.95 0.49 -4.72
N HIS A 213 -29.15 0.05 -3.47
CA HIS A 213 -29.07 0.91 -2.30
C HIS A 213 -27.73 1.67 -2.20
N PHE A 214 -26.63 1.07 -2.66
CA PHE A 214 -25.34 1.76 -2.78
C PHE A 214 -25.12 2.25 -4.21
N THR A 215 -24.42 3.37 -4.34
CA THR A 215 -24.02 3.89 -5.65
C THR A 215 -22.54 3.63 -5.91
N VAL A 216 -22.16 3.58 -7.18
CA VAL A 216 -20.77 3.36 -7.56
C VAL A 216 -19.95 4.63 -7.32
N GLY A 217 -18.75 4.47 -6.75
CA GLY A 217 -17.90 5.59 -6.29
C GLY A 217 -18.16 6.03 -4.86
N GLN A 218 -19.22 5.51 -4.23
CA GLN A 218 -19.50 5.74 -2.82
C GLN A 218 -18.46 5.04 -1.93
N PHE A 219 -18.19 5.61 -0.75
CA PHE A 219 -17.43 4.94 0.30
C PHE A 219 -18.35 4.25 1.30
N VAL A 220 -18.01 3.01 1.62
CA VAL A 220 -18.71 2.17 2.59
C VAL A 220 -17.76 1.71 3.69
N ASN A 221 -18.32 1.35 4.84
CA ASN A 221 -17.62 0.52 5.80
C ASN A 221 -18.21 -0.88 5.82
N VAL A 222 -17.34 -1.85 6.01
CA VAL A 222 -17.73 -3.25 6.08
C VAL A 222 -17.28 -3.81 7.42
N SER A 223 -18.25 -4.26 8.22
CA SER A 223 -18.01 -4.93 9.50
C SER A 223 -18.18 -6.42 9.36
N GLY A 224 -17.25 -7.18 9.91
CA GLY A 224 -17.29 -8.63 9.88
C GLY A 224 -16.56 -9.22 11.07
N LYS A 225 -16.84 -10.49 11.35
CA LYS A 225 -15.92 -11.26 12.18
C LYS A 225 -14.64 -11.50 11.41
N THR A 226 -13.52 -11.41 12.11
CA THR A 226 -12.21 -11.74 11.56
C THR A 226 -11.99 -13.23 11.51
N ILE A 227 -11.13 -13.68 10.58
CA ILE A 227 -10.71 -15.08 10.47
C ILE A 227 -10.26 -15.59 11.83
N ASP A 228 -10.76 -16.76 12.21
CA ASP A 228 -10.35 -17.42 13.46
C ASP A 228 -9.00 -18.13 13.28
N TRP A 229 -8.03 -17.72 14.09
CA TRP A 229 -6.69 -18.31 14.15
C TRP A 229 -6.49 -19.18 15.41
N GLY A 230 -7.49 -19.29 16.29
CA GLY A 230 -7.38 -20.03 17.54
C GLY A 230 -6.39 -19.42 18.54
N PHE A 231 -5.83 -20.24 19.42
CA PHE A 231 -4.83 -19.80 20.40
C PHE A 231 -3.47 -19.56 19.73
N GLN A 232 -3.02 -18.31 19.73
CA GLN A 232 -1.79 -17.88 19.08
C GLN A 232 -0.74 -17.39 20.06
N GLY A 233 0.53 -17.66 19.73
CA GLY A 233 1.69 -17.14 20.45
C GLY A 233 1.88 -15.62 20.25
N VAL A 234 2.71 -15.00 21.08
CA VAL A 234 2.90 -13.54 21.09
C VAL A 234 3.46 -12.95 19.80
N MET A 235 4.27 -13.71 19.07
CA MET A 235 4.86 -13.26 17.81
C MET A 235 3.80 -13.10 16.73
N HIS A 236 2.92 -14.10 16.54
CA HIS A 236 1.86 -14.05 15.54
C HIS A 236 0.72 -13.11 15.96
N ARG A 237 0.33 -13.15 17.25
CA ARG A 237 -0.79 -12.34 17.77
C ARG A 237 -0.49 -10.84 17.86
N TRP A 238 0.73 -10.49 18.25
CA TRP A 238 1.09 -9.10 18.56
C TRP A 238 2.27 -8.54 17.75
N GLY A 239 2.88 -9.34 16.86
CA GLY A 239 4.04 -8.92 16.08
C GLY A 239 5.32 -8.75 16.90
N MET A 240 5.45 -9.42 18.06
CA MET A 240 6.68 -9.37 18.86
C MET A 240 7.85 -10.03 18.13
N ARG A 241 9.05 -9.46 18.26
CA ARG A 241 10.26 -9.92 17.54
C ARG A 241 10.76 -11.30 17.98
N GLY A 242 10.48 -11.72 19.21
CA GLY A 242 11.07 -12.93 19.80
C GLY A 242 12.51 -12.72 20.26
N GLN A 243 13.24 -13.82 20.47
CA GLN A 243 14.67 -13.82 20.79
C GLN A 243 15.48 -14.33 19.59
N PRO A 244 16.79 -14.02 19.50
CA PRO A 244 17.64 -14.48 18.41
C PRO A 244 17.61 -16.01 18.24
N SER A 245 17.85 -16.46 17.00
CA SER A 245 17.95 -17.89 16.71
C SER A 245 19.26 -18.49 17.24
N TYR A 246 20.36 -17.74 17.17
CA TYR A 246 21.67 -18.14 17.67
C TYR A 246 21.88 -17.67 19.13
N HIS A 247 22.76 -18.36 19.87
CA HIS A 247 23.15 -18.02 21.25
C HIS A 247 21.98 -17.92 22.25
N THR A 248 20.87 -18.62 21.99
CA THR A 248 19.66 -18.58 22.82
C THR A 248 19.14 -20.00 23.03
N THR A 249 18.80 -20.38 24.26
CA THR A 249 18.29 -21.72 24.59
C THR A 249 16.78 -21.69 24.90
N LYS A 250 15.98 -22.44 24.12
CA LYS A 250 14.54 -22.71 24.35
C LYS A 250 13.62 -21.48 24.53
N SER A 251 14.07 -20.28 24.15
CA SER A 251 13.35 -19.02 24.39
C SER A 251 13.04 -18.19 23.14
N HIS A 252 13.34 -18.71 21.94
CA HIS A 252 13.17 -18.02 20.65
C HIS A 252 11.80 -17.34 20.46
N ARG A 253 10.71 -17.96 20.91
CA ARG A 253 9.32 -17.47 20.71
C ARG A 253 8.60 -17.08 22.01
N ARG A 254 9.34 -16.93 23.12
CA ARG A 254 8.78 -16.55 24.42
C ARG A 254 8.47 -15.04 24.47
N VAL A 255 7.62 -14.66 25.42
CA VAL A 255 7.20 -13.25 25.64
C VAL A 255 8.32 -12.35 26.17
N GLY A 256 9.31 -12.92 26.86
CA GLY A 256 10.33 -12.14 27.56
C GLY A 256 9.78 -11.56 28.88
N SER A 257 10.25 -10.39 29.28
CA SER A 257 9.79 -9.74 30.51
C SER A 257 8.34 -9.23 30.39
N ILE A 258 7.53 -9.51 31.40
CA ILE A 258 6.09 -9.20 31.42
C ILE A 258 5.81 -7.92 32.24
N GLY A 259 6.66 -7.56 33.19
CA GLY A 259 6.48 -6.41 34.08
C GLY A 259 7.78 -6.00 34.78
N SER A 260 7.68 -4.96 35.60
CA SER A 260 8.77 -4.50 36.47
C SER A 260 8.57 -5.07 37.88
N THR A 261 9.68 -5.31 38.60
CA THR A 261 9.68 -5.87 39.96
C THR A 261 8.92 -4.99 40.96
N GLY A 262 8.94 -3.66 40.80
CA GLY A 262 8.32 -2.71 41.75
C GLY A 262 6.79 -2.75 41.81
N ASP A 263 6.12 -3.13 40.72
CA ASP A 263 4.65 -3.16 40.65
C ASP A 263 4.06 -4.48 41.19
N ALA A 264 4.88 -5.53 41.31
CA ALA A 264 4.51 -6.89 41.75
C ALA A 264 3.28 -7.54 41.08
N ARG A 265 2.78 -6.97 39.97
CA ARG A 265 1.62 -7.46 39.21
C ARG A 265 1.79 -7.24 37.72
N VAL A 266 0.99 -7.95 36.93
CA VAL A 266 0.89 -7.71 35.49
C VAL A 266 -0.23 -6.70 35.24
N TRP A 267 0.10 -5.60 34.55
CA TRP A 267 -0.88 -4.57 34.19
C TRP A 267 -2.00 -5.15 33.30
N PRO A 268 -3.28 -4.85 33.60
CA PRO A 268 -4.40 -5.21 32.74
C PRO A 268 -4.20 -4.71 31.31
N GLY A 269 -4.50 -5.56 30.31
CA GLY A 269 -4.27 -5.24 28.90
C GLY A 269 -2.84 -5.51 28.40
N LYS A 270 -1.94 -6.04 29.23
CA LYS A 270 -0.62 -6.52 28.78
C LYS A 270 -0.79 -7.55 27.65
N ARG A 271 -0.01 -7.37 26.58
CA ARG A 271 -0.02 -8.24 25.40
C ARG A 271 0.60 -9.61 25.73
N LEU A 272 -0.26 -10.62 25.82
CA LEU A 272 0.08 -12.01 26.16
C LEU A 272 -0.43 -12.99 25.08
N PRO A 273 0.08 -14.24 25.01
CA PRO A 273 -0.45 -15.23 24.08
C PRO A 273 -1.93 -15.52 24.39
N GLY A 274 -2.69 -15.95 23.38
CA GLY A 274 -4.12 -16.18 23.55
C GLY A 274 -4.87 -16.27 22.24
N HIS A 275 -6.19 -16.36 22.34
CA HIS A 275 -7.07 -16.44 21.17
C HIS A 275 -6.91 -15.21 20.27
N MET A 276 -6.75 -15.45 18.97
CA MET A 276 -6.63 -14.41 17.95
C MET A 276 -7.68 -14.62 16.87
N GLY A 277 -8.38 -13.56 16.50
CA GLY A 277 -9.44 -13.62 15.49
C GLY A 277 -10.81 -13.93 16.10
N TYR A 278 -11.80 -14.16 15.22
CA TYR A 278 -13.21 -14.30 15.56
C TYR A 278 -13.79 -13.09 16.34
N GLU A 279 -13.18 -11.92 16.15
CA GLU A 279 -13.62 -10.64 16.69
C GLU A 279 -14.26 -9.79 15.60
N TRP A 280 -15.28 -9.01 15.95
CA TRP A 280 -15.85 -7.99 15.09
C TRP A 280 -14.82 -6.89 14.80
N ARG A 281 -14.54 -6.67 13.52
CA ARG A 281 -13.70 -5.56 13.04
C ARG A 281 -14.40 -4.83 11.91
N LEU A 282 -14.14 -3.54 11.84
CA LEU A 282 -14.64 -2.62 10.82
C LEU A 282 -13.49 -2.29 9.87
N ALA A 283 -13.68 -2.52 8.57
CA ALA A 283 -12.85 -1.95 7.52
C ALA A 283 -13.59 -0.71 6.98
N SER A 284 -13.06 0.48 7.25
CA SER A 284 -13.72 1.75 6.92
C SER A 284 -13.15 2.41 5.68
N GLY A 285 -14.02 3.13 4.95
CA GLY A 285 -13.65 3.97 3.82
C GLY A 285 -13.21 3.18 2.59
N LEU A 286 -13.86 2.04 2.33
CA LEU A 286 -13.68 1.22 1.14
C LEU A 286 -14.55 1.78 0.01
N GLU A 287 -14.01 1.87 -1.19
CA GLU A 287 -14.67 2.46 -2.37
C GLU A 287 -15.44 1.38 -3.14
N VAL A 288 -16.68 1.67 -3.53
CA VAL A 288 -17.48 0.79 -4.39
C VAL A 288 -17.07 0.99 -5.85
N MET A 289 -16.57 -0.05 -6.50
CA MET A 289 -15.99 0.02 -7.85
C MET A 289 -16.94 -0.46 -8.96
N ARG A 290 -17.80 -1.42 -8.65
CA ARG A 290 -18.74 -2.03 -9.59
C ARG A 290 -19.92 -2.63 -8.83
N ILE A 291 -21.11 -2.54 -9.42
CA ILE A 291 -22.33 -3.14 -8.89
C ILE A 291 -22.98 -3.95 -10.02
N ASN A 292 -23.41 -5.17 -9.72
CA ASN A 292 -24.24 -5.98 -10.60
C ASN A 292 -25.63 -6.15 -9.95
N PRO A 293 -26.70 -5.52 -10.49
CA PRO A 293 -28.04 -5.62 -9.92
C PRO A 293 -28.69 -6.99 -10.18
N VAL A 294 -28.43 -7.64 -11.32
CA VAL A 294 -29.00 -8.96 -11.67
C VAL A 294 -28.61 -10.02 -10.64
N THR A 295 -27.30 -10.15 -10.40
CA THR A 295 -26.73 -11.11 -9.44
C THR A 295 -26.69 -10.59 -8.01
N GLN A 296 -27.07 -9.33 -7.78
CA GLN A 296 -27.01 -8.66 -6.49
C GLN A 296 -25.59 -8.74 -5.86
N VAL A 297 -24.55 -8.50 -6.66
CA VAL A 297 -23.14 -8.49 -6.21
C VAL A 297 -22.55 -7.08 -6.24
N ILE A 298 -21.85 -6.70 -5.16
CA ILE A 298 -21.08 -5.45 -5.05
C ILE A 298 -19.57 -5.73 -4.97
N TYR A 299 -18.81 -4.92 -5.71
CA TYR A 299 -17.36 -4.98 -5.77
C TYR A 299 -16.77 -3.84 -4.95
N VAL A 300 -16.14 -4.18 -3.83
CA VAL A 300 -15.57 -3.21 -2.90
C VAL A 300 -14.05 -3.27 -2.96
N LYS A 301 -13.41 -2.12 -3.15
CA LYS A 301 -11.95 -1.99 -3.26
C LYS A 301 -11.25 -2.32 -1.96
N GLY A 302 -10.27 -3.22 -2.01
CA GLY A 302 -9.43 -3.61 -0.88
C GLY A 302 -9.89 -4.90 -0.21
N CYS A 303 -9.46 -5.09 1.04
CA CYS A 303 -9.72 -6.30 1.81
C CYS A 303 -10.82 -6.06 2.85
N VAL A 304 -11.64 -7.08 3.05
CA VAL A 304 -12.74 -7.09 4.02
C VAL A 304 -12.50 -8.20 5.05
N PRO A 305 -12.82 -7.97 6.34
CA PRO A 305 -12.66 -8.98 7.39
C PRO A 305 -13.46 -10.26 7.08
N GLY A 306 -13.04 -11.36 7.69
CA GLY A 306 -13.75 -12.64 7.64
C GLY A 306 -13.29 -13.57 6.53
N ASP A 307 -13.72 -14.82 6.66
CA ASP A 307 -13.48 -15.87 5.66
C ASP A 307 -14.55 -15.83 4.54
N HIS A 308 -14.37 -16.63 3.50
CA HIS A 308 -15.34 -16.80 2.44
C HIS A 308 -16.65 -17.40 2.98
N GLY A 309 -17.79 -16.85 2.55
CA GLY A 309 -19.14 -17.25 2.96
C GLY A 309 -19.61 -16.66 4.29
N GLU A 310 -18.79 -15.87 4.99
CA GLU A 310 -19.20 -15.24 6.24
C GLU A 310 -20.05 -13.98 6.01
N LEU A 311 -20.97 -13.72 6.95
CA LEU A 311 -21.85 -12.55 6.94
C LEU A 311 -21.07 -11.27 7.28
N LEU A 312 -21.32 -10.24 6.51
CA LEU A 312 -20.78 -8.91 6.65
C LEU A 312 -21.90 -7.89 6.72
N LEU A 313 -21.70 -6.85 7.53
CA LEU A 313 -22.59 -5.70 7.61
C LEU A 313 -21.93 -4.57 6.83
N ILE A 314 -22.62 -4.08 5.81
CA ILE A 314 -22.20 -2.95 4.99
C ILE A 314 -23.03 -1.74 5.41
N ASN A 315 -22.37 -0.62 5.70
CA ASN A 315 -23.02 0.66 5.94
C ASN A 315 -22.25 1.80 5.27
N ASP A 316 -22.87 2.98 5.21
CA ASP A 316 -22.20 4.17 4.69
C ASP A 316 -20.97 4.55 5.53
N CYS A 317 -20.00 5.20 4.89
CA CYS A 317 -18.78 5.62 5.58
C CYS A 317 -19.07 6.68 6.65
N TRP A 318 -18.42 6.58 7.81
CA TRP A 318 -18.59 7.56 8.90
C TRP A 318 -17.57 8.71 8.84
N ASN A 319 -16.65 8.67 7.86
CA ASN A 319 -15.62 9.69 7.75
C ASN A 319 -16.16 10.89 6.96
N GLU A 320 -16.10 12.07 7.56
CA GLU A 320 -16.58 13.34 6.99
C GLU A 320 -16.02 13.63 5.58
N LYS A 321 -14.72 13.34 5.37
CA LYS A 321 -14.05 13.55 4.06
C LYS A 321 -14.53 12.61 2.95
N LYS A 322 -15.27 11.55 3.31
CA LYS A 322 -15.71 10.47 2.42
C LYS A 322 -17.22 10.27 2.54
N GLU A 323 -17.95 11.34 2.86
CA GLU A 323 -19.40 11.32 2.97
C GLU A 323 -20.07 11.09 1.63
N VAL A 324 -21.28 10.56 1.72
CA VAL A 324 -22.16 10.32 0.59
C VAL A 324 -22.90 11.61 0.27
N LYS A 325 -22.84 12.05 -0.99
CA LYS A 325 -23.47 13.31 -1.39
C LYS A 325 -24.97 13.12 -1.67
N GLU A 326 -25.28 12.24 -2.62
CA GLU A 326 -26.66 12.01 -3.08
C GLU A 326 -26.92 10.49 -3.18
N PRO A 327 -27.23 9.83 -2.05
CA PRO A 327 -27.67 8.44 -2.05
C PRO A 327 -29.15 8.31 -2.41
N PRO A 328 -29.60 7.15 -2.94
CA PRO A 328 -31.01 6.80 -2.91
C PRO A 328 -31.46 6.70 -1.43
N PHE A 329 -32.53 7.41 -1.10
CA PHE A 329 -33.00 7.61 0.26
C PHE A 329 -34.52 7.45 0.34
N PRO A 330 -35.08 6.77 1.37
CA PRO A 330 -34.39 6.08 2.46
C PRO A 330 -33.67 4.80 1.98
N THR A 331 -34.18 4.18 0.93
CA THR A 331 -33.60 3.04 0.20
C THR A 331 -33.91 3.17 -1.28
N PHE A 332 -33.24 2.39 -2.13
CA PHE A 332 -33.61 2.28 -3.54
C PHE A 332 -34.93 1.48 -3.66
N VAL A 333 -35.90 2.01 -4.41
CA VAL A 333 -37.16 1.35 -4.75
C VAL A 333 -37.18 1.16 -6.27
N PRO A 334 -37.36 -0.07 -6.78
CA PRO A 334 -37.49 -0.29 -8.22
C PRO A 334 -38.79 0.31 -8.77
N GLU A 335 -38.76 0.77 -10.01
CA GLU A 335 -39.96 1.22 -10.72
C GLU A 335 -40.72 0.01 -11.30
N GLU A 336 -42.05 0.11 -11.44
CA GLU A 336 -42.89 -0.97 -11.98
C GLU A 336 -42.44 -1.36 -13.40
N GLY A 337 -41.75 -2.50 -13.53
CA GLY A 337 -41.24 -3.04 -14.80
C GLY A 337 -39.75 -3.40 -14.82
N ASP A 338 -38.93 -2.81 -13.94
CA ASP A 338 -37.48 -3.09 -13.84
C ASP A 338 -37.20 -4.50 -13.31
N ASP A 339 -38.03 -5.00 -12.39
CA ASP A 339 -37.82 -6.26 -11.68
C ASP A 339 -38.05 -7.50 -12.55
N LEU A 340 -39.04 -7.46 -13.44
CA LEU A 340 -39.36 -8.54 -14.38
C LEU A 340 -38.25 -8.75 -15.43
N ALA A 341 -37.58 -7.68 -15.86
CA ALA A 341 -36.46 -7.76 -16.80
C ALA A 341 -35.20 -8.38 -16.15
N LEU A 342 -34.92 -8.03 -14.89
CA LEU A 342 -33.78 -8.56 -14.14
C LEU A 342 -33.98 -10.05 -13.77
N TYR A 343 -35.20 -10.46 -13.42
CA TYR A 343 -35.51 -11.84 -13.02
C TYR A 343 -35.46 -12.82 -14.21
N ASN A 344 -35.95 -12.40 -15.38
CA ASN A 344 -35.91 -13.21 -16.61
C ASN A 344 -34.49 -13.43 -17.17
N CYS A 345 -33.53 -12.57 -16.83
CA CYS A 345 -32.11 -12.73 -17.20
C CYS A 345 -31.31 -13.64 -16.25
N ALA A 346 -31.84 -14.02 -15.08
CA ALA A 346 -31.07 -14.74 -14.07
C ALA A 346 -31.10 -16.28 -14.22
N VAL A 347 -32.07 -16.82 -14.95
CA VAL A 347 -32.29 -18.25 -15.15
C VAL A 347 -31.89 -18.60 -16.59
N ASP A 348 -30.73 -19.26 -16.75
CA ASP A 348 -30.17 -19.79 -18.02
C ASP A 348 -29.70 -18.79 -19.10
N ALA A 349 -29.56 -17.49 -18.81
CA ALA A 349 -29.01 -16.52 -19.76
C ALA A 349 -27.49 -16.68 -19.98
N PRO A 350 -26.98 -16.42 -21.21
CA PRO A 350 -25.54 -16.42 -21.47
C PRO A 350 -24.82 -15.33 -20.66
N ILE A 351 -23.56 -15.59 -20.27
CA ILE A 351 -22.74 -14.72 -19.41
C ILE A 351 -22.66 -13.27 -19.91
N SER A 352 -22.73 -13.06 -21.23
CA SER A 352 -22.74 -11.73 -21.86
C SER A 352 -23.86 -10.84 -21.33
N ASP A 353 -25.05 -11.41 -21.14
CA ASP A 353 -26.27 -10.66 -20.87
C ASP A 353 -26.33 -10.25 -19.39
N ILE A 354 -25.76 -11.08 -18.51
CA ILE A 354 -25.60 -10.78 -17.07
C ILE A 354 -24.64 -9.61 -16.84
N THR A 355 -23.62 -9.47 -17.69
CA THR A 355 -22.65 -8.37 -17.58
C THR A 355 -23.09 -7.05 -18.22
N ALA A 356 -24.15 -7.08 -19.05
CA ALA A 356 -24.67 -5.87 -19.69
C ALA A 356 -25.23 -4.86 -18.69
N TYR A 357 -25.81 -5.34 -17.58
CA TYR A 357 -26.40 -4.53 -16.52
C TYR A 357 -25.42 -4.08 -15.44
N ASP A 358 -24.12 -4.37 -15.58
CA ASP A 358 -23.11 -3.93 -14.63
C ASP A 358 -22.96 -2.40 -14.63
N ILE A 359 -23.05 -1.81 -13.43
CA ILE A 359 -22.76 -0.40 -13.21
C ILE A 359 -21.29 -0.29 -12.82
N TYR A 360 -20.49 0.38 -13.66
CA TYR A 360 -19.04 0.52 -13.49
C TYR A 360 -18.64 1.90 -13.00
N HIS A 361 -17.59 1.95 -12.18
CA HIS A 361 -16.96 3.22 -11.81
C HIS A 361 -16.28 3.82 -13.03
N PRO A 362 -16.32 5.15 -13.26
CA PRO A 362 -15.75 5.79 -14.46
C PRO A 362 -14.24 5.52 -14.63
N LYS A 363 -13.52 5.32 -13.52
CA LYS A 363 -12.09 4.98 -13.53
C LYS A 363 -11.79 3.50 -13.83
N LEU A 364 -12.79 2.62 -13.82
CA LEU A 364 -12.59 1.19 -14.00
C LEU A 364 -12.56 0.83 -15.48
N PHE A 365 -11.57 0.05 -15.88
CA PHE A 365 -11.45 -0.47 -17.23
C PHE A 365 -12.51 -1.53 -17.49
N ARG A 366 -13.22 -1.41 -18.62
CA ARG A 366 -14.21 -2.39 -19.06
C ARG A 366 -13.54 -3.40 -19.97
N PHE A 367 -13.64 -4.69 -19.67
CA PHE A 367 -13.02 -5.72 -20.50
C PHE A 367 -13.59 -5.82 -21.92
N THR A 368 -14.77 -5.26 -22.15
CA THR A 368 -15.37 -5.11 -23.48
C THR A 368 -14.81 -3.93 -24.28
N SER A 369 -14.15 -2.97 -23.61
CA SER A 369 -13.51 -1.83 -24.26
C SER A 369 -12.14 -2.24 -24.85
N PRO A 370 -11.68 -1.57 -25.93
CA PRO A 370 -10.40 -1.89 -26.55
C PRO A 370 -9.25 -1.77 -25.55
N SER A 371 -8.18 -2.54 -25.80
CA SER A 371 -6.96 -2.52 -24.98
C SER A 371 -6.43 -1.10 -24.80
N ILE A 372 -5.98 -0.79 -23.58
CA ILE A 372 -5.40 0.52 -23.25
C ILE A 372 -4.12 0.73 -24.06
N VAL A 373 -4.08 1.81 -24.85
CA VAL A 373 -2.88 2.29 -25.54
C VAL A 373 -2.41 3.55 -24.83
N TYR A 374 -1.16 3.55 -24.34
CA TYR A 374 -0.59 4.72 -23.68
C TYR A 374 -0.04 5.67 -24.73
N THR A 375 -0.40 6.94 -24.62
CA THR A 375 0.21 8.02 -25.41
C THR A 375 1.45 8.56 -24.67
N GLU A 376 2.34 9.25 -25.38
CA GLU A 376 3.55 9.87 -24.79
C GLU A 376 3.20 10.83 -23.63
N GLU A 377 2.02 11.45 -23.67
CA GLU A 377 1.52 12.30 -22.58
C GLU A 377 1.25 11.52 -21.28
N ASP A 378 0.81 10.26 -21.38
CA ASP A 378 0.52 9.41 -20.21
C ASP A 378 1.80 8.83 -19.60
N GLU A 379 2.88 8.72 -20.37
CA GLU A 379 4.22 8.39 -19.87
C GLU A 379 4.76 9.47 -18.94
N THR A 380 4.56 10.75 -19.28
CA THR A 380 4.97 11.86 -18.41
C THR A 380 4.18 11.88 -17.08
N LYS A 381 2.87 11.61 -17.13
CA LYS A 381 1.99 11.53 -15.95
C LYS A 381 2.34 10.34 -15.05
N SER A 382 2.65 9.18 -15.64
CA SER A 382 3.06 7.98 -14.90
C SER A 382 4.42 8.16 -14.23
N ALA A 383 5.40 8.77 -14.91
CA ALA A 383 6.69 9.13 -14.33
C ALA A 383 6.54 10.12 -13.15
N ALA A 384 5.64 11.11 -13.26
CA ALA A 384 5.33 12.03 -12.16
C ALA A 384 4.68 11.32 -10.95
N ARG A 385 3.76 10.37 -11.21
CA ARG A 385 3.11 9.55 -10.17
C ARG A 385 4.07 8.62 -9.45
N GLU A 386 5.02 8.02 -10.17
CA GLU A 386 6.09 7.21 -9.58
C GLU A 386 7.02 8.06 -8.70
N LYS A 387 7.43 9.25 -9.18
CA LYS A 387 8.17 10.22 -8.36
C LYS A 387 7.39 10.60 -7.09
N GLY A 388 6.08 10.78 -7.17
CA GLY A 388 5.20 11.04 -6.02
C GLY A 388 5.12 9.87 -5.03
N ARG A 389 4.98 8.63 -5.51
CA ARG A 389 5.02 7.42 -4.67
C ARG A 389 6.39 7.22 -4.01
N ALA A 390 7.47 7.48 -4.74
CA ALA A 390 8.83 7.45 -4.21
C ALA A 390 9.05 8.52 -3.13
N LYS A 391 8.49 9.72 -3.30
CA LYS A 391 8.47 10.77 -2.26
C LYS A 391 7.68 10.34 -1.01
N ILE A 392 6.48 9.78 -1.16
CA ILE A 392 5.67 9.27 -0.02
C ILE A 392 6.37 8.10 0.69
N ALA A 393 7.07 7.24 -0.06
CA ALA A 393 7.88 6.16 0.49
C ALA A 393 9.11 6.69 1.26
N LYS A 394 9.78 7.75 0.76
CA LYS A 394 10.86 8.45 1.48
C LYS A 394 10.39 9.12 2.77
N VAL A 395 9.14 9.56 2.86
CA VAL A 395 8.56 10.23 4.05
C VAL A 395 8.22 9.25 5.19
N LYS A 396 8.34 7.92 5.00
CA LYS A 396 8.13 6.94 6.08
C LYS A 396 9.44 6.32 6.60
N LYS A 397 9.73 6.70 7.85
CA LYS A 397 10.55 6.03 8.89
C LYS A 397 12.02 6.46 9.03
N VAL A 398 12.21 7.57 9.73
CA VAL A 398 13.15 7.57 10.86
C VAL A 398 12.40 8.13 12.06
N CYS A 399 12.43 7.43 13.21
CA CYS A 399 11.91 7.97 14.47
C CYS A 399 12.58 9.33 14.73
N ARG A 400 11.86 10.37 15.17
CA ARG A 400 12.44 11.72 15.40
C ARG A 400 13.75 11.65 16.18
N GLN A 401 13.80 10.81 17.21
CA GLN A 401 14.98 10.59 18.05
C GLN A 401 16.18 10.00 17.28
N TRP A 402 15.92 9.05 16.36
CA TRP A 402 16.95 8.52 15.47
C TRP A 402 17.41 9.55 14.44
N ASN A 403 16.49 10.39 13.94
CA ASN A 403 16.88 11.47 13.03
C ASN A 403 17.78 12.48 13.74
N THR A 404 17.46 12.85 14.99
CA THR A 404 18.32 13.71 15.81
C THR A 404 19.70 13.10 16.05
N ILE A 405 19.77 11.79 16.30
CA ILE A 405 21.05 11.05 16.48
C ILE A 405 21.85 11.00 15.17
N ILE A 406 21.20 10.80 14.02
CA ILE A 406 21.85 10.75 12.70
C ILE A 406 22.31 12.16 12.28
N GLU A 407 21.55 13.20 12.61
CA GLU A 407 21.85 14.58 12.25
C GLU A 407 23.01 15.17 13.06
N THR A 408 23.18 14.78 14.33
CA THR A 408 24.32 15.24 15.15
C THR A 408 25.64 14.63 14.64
N ALA A 409 26.54 15.47 14.13
CA ALA A 409 27.75 15.06 13.41
C ALA A 409 28.87 14.46 14.29
N ASP A 410 28.89 14.78 15.59
CA ASP A 410 30.04 14.51 16.48
C ASP A 410 29.75 13.47 17.58
N ARG A 411 28.72 12.63 17.41
CA ARG A 411 28.46 11.54 18.37
C ARG A 411 29.38 10.34 18.16
N GLU A 412 29.65 9.64 19.25
CA GLU A 412 30.45 8.40 19.37
C GLU A 412 30.08 7.32 18.33
N LEU A 413 28.83 7.30 17.88
CA LEU A 413 28.37 6.39 16.83
C LEU A 413 29.06 6.61 15.48
N TRP A 414 29.27 7.86 15.05
CA TRP A 414 30.00 8.14 13.80
C TRP A 414 31.50 7.86 13.95
N HIS A 415 32.04 8.02 15.16
CA HIS A 415 33.41 7.66 15.48
C HIS A 415 33.65 6.15 15.34
N THR A 416 32.77 5.31 15.89
CA THR A 416 32.89 3.85 15.78
C THR A 416 32.77 3.36 14.34
N PHE A 417 31.84 3.91 13.54
CA PHE A 417 31.75 3.56 12.12
C PHE A 417 32.95 4.05 11.30
N ALA A 418 33.48 5.24 11.59
CA ALA A 418 34.67 5.75 10.92
C ALA A 418 35.89 4.86 11.20
N LEU A 419 36.10 4.43 12.44
CA LEU A 419 37.18 3.49 12.80
C LEU A 419 37.01 2.10 12.19
N ALA A 420 35.77 1.66 11.98
CA ALA A 420 35.49 0.35 11.41
C ALA A 420 35.68 0.29 9.88
N GLU A 421 35.36 1.37 9.15
CA GLU A 421 35.39 1.37 7.68
C GLU A 421 36.60 2.09 7.07
N ILE A 422 37.12 3.14 7.71
CA ILE A 422 38.21 3.96 7.16
C ILE A 422 39.55 3.44 7.69
N PRO A 423 40.56 3.23 6.82
CA PRO A 423 41.90 2.90 7.28
C PRO A 423 42.48 3.98 8.21
N GLU A 424 43.20 3.56 9.26
CA GLU A 424 43.78 4.48 10.26
C GLU A 424 44.66 5.58 9.64
N ALA A 425 45.43 5.21 8.59
CA ALA A 425 46.28 6.14 7.85
C ALA A 425 45.48 7.27 7.16
N GLY A 426 44.26 6.99 6.69
CA GLY A 426 43.39 7.99 6.05
C GLY A 426 42.55 8.78 7.05
N LEU A 427 42.26 8.20 8.20
CA LEU A 427 41.49 8.87 9.25
C LEU A 427 42.28 10.02 9.90
N ASN A 428 43.60 9.86 10.03
CA ASN A 428 44.52 10.80 10.68
C ASN A 428 45.28 11.71 9.71
N ASP A 429 44.96 11.68 8.42
CA ASP A 429 45.62 12.47 7.39
C ASP A 429 45.17 13.95 7.47
N SER A 430 46.10 14.82 7.88
CA SER A 430 45.85 16.26 8.06
C SER A 430 45.64 17.02 6.75
N ASP A 431 46.14 16.50 5.62
CA ASP A 431 46.04 17.16 4.33
C ASP A 431 44.63 16.97 3.74
N LEU A 432 44.07 15.77 3.93
CA LEU A 432 42.71 15.43 3.50
C LEU A 432 41.67 16.12 4.38
N PHE A 433 41.87 16.06 5.69
CA PHE A 433 40.89 16.47 6.69
C PHE A 433 41.48 17.49 7.66
N PRO A 434 41.15 18.79 7.51
CA PRO A 434 41.54 19.82 8.46
C PRO A 434 41.12 19.49 9.90
N ARG A 435 41.82 20.06 10.89
CA ARG A 435 41.48 19.93 12.31
C ARG A 435 40.04 20.38 12.54
N GLY A 436 39.25 19.58 13.25
CA GLY A 436 37.83 19.85 13.53
C GLY A 436 36.83 19.27 12.53
N THR A 437 37.28 18.55 11.50
CA THR A 437 36.37 17.79 10.61
C THR A 437 35.67 16.65 11.37
N SER A 438 34.33 16.62 11.31
CA SER A 438 33.52 15.58 11.97
C SER A 438 33.74 14.19 11.38
N PHE A 439 33.64 13.15 12.22
CA PHE A 439 33.78 11.75 11.77
C PHE A 439 32.72 11.35 10.74
N LYS A 440 31.51 11.92 10.85
CA LYS A 440 30.45 11.77 9.85
C LYS A 440 30.89 12.28 8.48
N HIS A 441 31.58 13.42 8.43
CA HIS A 441 32.10 13.97 7.18
C HIS A 441 33.22 13.11 6.61
N ARG A 442 34.15 12.63 7.44
CA ARG A 442 35.23 11.71 7.00
C ARG A 442 34.68 10.41 6.42
N LEU A 443 33.68 9.82 7.08
CA LEU A 443 32.99 8.62 6.61
C LEU A 443 32.26 8.88 5.28
N ARG A 444 31.56 10.00 5.17
CA ARG A 444 30.93 10.42 3.91
C ARG A 444 31.98 10.57 2.82
N ALA A 445 33.10 11.23 3.10
CA ALA A 445 34.19 11.39 2.15
C ALA A 445 34.74 10.04 1.67
N PHE A 446 34.92 9.08 2.58
CA PHE A 446 35.42 7.74 2.24
C PHE A 446 34.49 6.95 1.32
N ARG A 447 33.17 7.13 1.47
CA ARG A 447 32.18 6.51 0.58
C ARG A 447 32.22 7.07 -0.84
N TYR A 448 32.63 8.32 -1.02
CA TYR A 448 32.80 8.97 -2.32
C TYR A 448 34.25 8.97 -2.85
N ALA A 449 35.19 8.31 -2.13
CA ALA A 449 36.59 8.20 -2.53
C ALA A 449 36.80 7.36 -3.82
N TRP A 450 38.05 7.20 -4.24
CA TRP A 450 38.44 6.40 -5.40
C TRP A 450 38.00 4.93 -5.29
N ASN A 451 37.59 4.34 -6.42
CA ASN A 451 37.15 2.97 -6.50
C ASN A 451 38.30 2.04 -6.94
N PRO A 452 38.79 1.13 -6.07
CA PRO A 452 39.84 0.20 -6.46
C PRO A 452 39.39 -0.84 -7.50
N GLN A 453 38.07 -1.09 -7.63
CA GLN A 453 37.53 -2.01 -8.62
C GLN A 453 37.33 -1.36 -10.00
N ASP A 454 37.32 -0.03 -10.06
CA ASP A 454 37.05 0.75 -11.28
C ASP A 454 38.23 1.67 -11.57
N SER A 455 39.37 1.01 -11.81
CA SER A 455 40.72 1.57 -11.91
C SER A 455 41.48 0.88 -13.03
N SER A 456 42.38 1.59 -13.71
CA SER A 456 43.39 0.93 -14.55
C SER A 456 44.23 -0.05 -13.73
N ARG A 457 44.77 -1.09 -14.39
CA ARG A 457 45.63 -2.12 -13.77
C ARG A 457 46.92 -1.57 -13.17
N ASN A 458 47.38 -0.43 -13.68
CA ASN A 458 48.64 0.22 -13.29
C ASN A 458 48.47 1.17 -12.10
N ASN A 459 47.23 1.40 -11.68
CA ASN A 459 46.89 2.26 -10.55
C ASN A 459 46.60 1.38 -9.34
N PHE A 460 47.17 1.73 -8.19
CA PHE A 460 46.81 1.11 -6.91
C PHE A 460 46.44 2.17 -5.88
N LEU A 461 45.52 1.83 -4.99
CA LEU A 461 45.08 2.71 -3.93
C LEU A 461 46.06 2.58 -2.73
N ARG A 462 46.54 3.71 -2.21
CA ARG A 462 47.36 3.76 -1.00
C ARG A 462 46.57 3.25 0.22
N THR A 463 47.29 2.92 1.29
CA THR A 463 46.72 2.44 2.56
C THR A 463 45.75 3.42 3.20
N ASN A 464 45.82 4.73 2.88
CA ASN A 464 44.86 5.71 3.34
C ASN A 464 43.46 5.59 2.69
N GLY A 465 43.34 4.88 1.55
CA GLY A 465 42.07 4.66 0.85
C GLY A 465 41.52 5.88 0.10
N PHE A 466 42.23 7.01 0.09
CA PHE A 466 41.84 8.27 -0.57
C PHE A 466 42.79 8.69 -1.68
N THR A 467 44.00 8.11 -1.72
CA THR A 467 45.05 8.48 -2.66
C THR A 467 45.33 7.32 -3.61
N VAL A 468 45.22 7.58 -4.90
CA VAL A 468 45.66 6.64 -5.94
C VAL A 468 47.12 6.91 -6.27
N HIS A 469 47.90 5.87 -6.46
CA HIS A 469 49.28 5.92 -6.91
C HIS A 469 49.39 5.20 -8.26
N ARG A 470 49.99 5.85 -9.25
CA ARG A 470 50.24 5.27 -10.57
C ARG A 470 51.65 4.67 -10.65
N GLN A 471 51.75 3.39 -11.02
CA GLN A 471 53.03 2.72 -11.23
C GLN A 471 53.81 3.34 -12.42
N PRO A 472 55.16 3.33 -12.38
CA PRO A 472 55.98 3.91 -13.43
C PRO A 472 56.02 3.00 -14.67
N ILE A 473 55.01 3.13 -15.53
CA ILE A 473 54.89 2.38 -16.78
C ILE A 473 54.95 3.35 -17.96
N ALA A 474 55.80 3.03 -18.94
CA ALA A 474 55.97 3.81 -20.16
C ALA A 474 54.84 3.53 -21.16
N GLN A 475 54.57 4.51 -22.03
CA GLN A 475 53.57 4.40 -23.12
C GLN A 475 52.19 3.92 -22.67
N SER A 476 51.73 4.33 -21.48
CA SER A 476 50.36 4.10 -21.04
C SER A 476 49.77 5.35 -20.40
N THR A 477 48.48 5.55 -20.64
CA THR A 477 47.66 6.49 -19.87
C THR A 477 46.70 5.69 -19.00
N ASP A 478 46.67 6.03 -17.73
CA ASP A 478 45.90 5.29 -16.73
C ASP A 478 44.96 6.23 -15.98
N ALA A 479 43.72 5.79 -15.82
CA ALA A 479 42.67 6.53 -15.15
C ALA A 479 42.03 5.73 -14.01
N ILE A 480 41.32 6.44 -13.15
CA ILE A 480 40.53 5.87 -12.05
C ILE A 480 39.25 6.68 -11.86
N ARG A 481 38.17 6.01 -11.43
CA ARG A 481 36.87 6.63 -11.10
C ARG A 481 36.55 6.54 -9.60
N GLY A 482 35.69 7.43 -9.13
CA GLY A 482 35.13 7.38 -7.78
C GLY A 482 34.16 6.22 -7.54
N LYS A 483 33.94 5.84 -6.28
CA LYS A 483 33.02 4.75 -5.87
C LYS A 483 31.55 5.04 -6.19
N ILE A 484 31.13 6.30 -6.03
CA ILE A 484 29.74 6.73 -6.15
C ILE A 484 29.63 7.80 -7.22
N GLY A 485 28.84 7.50 -8.24
CA GLY A 485 28.43 8.48 -9.25
C GLY A 485 27.16 9.22 -8.84
N VAL A 486 27.03 10.45 -9.29
CA VAL A 486 25.97 11.38 -8.94
C VAL A 486 25.14 11.73 -10.17
N SER A 487 23.83 11.93 -9.96
CA SER A 487 22.86 12.25 -11.02
C SER A 487 22.02 13.49 -10.72
N THR A 488 22.01 13.97 -9.47
CA THR A 488 21.18 15.08 -8.99
C THR A 488 21.89 15.78 -7.83
N GLY A 489 21.72 17.09 -7.70
CA GLY A 489 22.32 17.90 -6.64
C GLY A 489 23.71 18.44 -6.97
N VAL A 490 24.22 19.29 -6.07
CA VAL A 490 25.55 19.92 -6.16
C VAL A 490 26.57 19.13 -5.33
N HIS A 491 27.69 18.76 -5.96
CA HIS A 491 28.69 17.89 -5.36
C HIS A 491 30.10 18.45 -5.50
N ALA A 492 30.76 18.69 -4.37
CA ALA A 492 32.12 19.22 -4.31
C ALA A 492 33.15 18.14 -3.94
N TYR A 493 34.24 18.06 -4.72
CA TYR A 493 35.35 17.12 -4.55
C TYR A 493 36.66 17.88 -4.45
N ASN A 494 37.35 17.76 -3.32
CA ASN A 494 38.69 18.30 -3.17
C ASN A 494 39.71 17.32 -3.72
N ILE A 495 40.51 17.77 -4.67
CA ILE A 495 41.52 16.97 -5.38
C ILE A 495 42.88 17.62 -5.18
N THR A 496 43.86 16.81 -4.81
CA THR A 496 45.25 17.23 -4.64
C THR A 496 46.15 16.27 -5.41
N TRP A 497 46.93 16.83 -6.33
CA TRP A 497 47.86 16.08 -7.17
C TRP A 497 49.28 16.24 -6.62
N LYS A 498 49.83 15.15 -6.09
CA LYS A 498 51.18 15.05 -5.54
C LYS A 498 52.06 14.31 -6.55
N GLY A 499 53.16 14.94 -6.96
CA GLY A 499 54.08 14.43 -7.98
C GLY A 499 53.96 15.14 -9.34
N PRO A 500 54.91 14.89 -10.25
CA PRO A 500 55.03 15.59 -11.52
C PRO A 500 53.85 15.29 -12.46
N LEU A 501 53.32 16.33 -13.11
CA LEU A 501 52.15 16.20 -14.00
C LEU A 501 52.45 15.42 -15.29
N GLY A 502 53.69 15.48 -15.77
CA GLY A 502 54.08 14.91 -17.07
C GLY A 502 53.46 15.67 -18.24
N THR A 503 53.17 14.95 -19.34
CA THR A 503 52.53 15.51 -20.54
C THR A 503 51.01 15.53 -20.45
N VAL A 504 50.42 14.67 -19.62
CA VAL A 504 48.96 14.52 -19.49
C VAL A 504 48.61 14.31 -18.01
N ALA A 505 47.92 15.31 -17.44
CA ALA A 505 47.34 15.25 -16.11
C ALA A 505 45.95 15.90 -16.15
N VAL A 506 44.90 15.07 -16.23
CA VAL A 506 43.54 15.55 -16.44
C VAL A 506 42.67 15.20 -15.25
N VAL A 507 41.87 16.17 -14.80
CA VAL A 507 40.87 16.01 -13.75
C VAL A 507 39.48 16.30 -14.32
N GLY A 508 38.49 15.51 -13.98
CA GLY A 508 37.13 15.77 -14.42
C GLY A 508 36.13 14.70 -14.03
N VAL A 509 35.18 14.45 -14.91
CA VAL A 509 34.06 13.53 -14.67
C VAL A 509 33.86 12.59 -15.86
N ALA A 510 33.40 11.38 -15.58
CA ALA A 510 33.20 10.36 -16.59
C ALA A 510 31.96 9.53 -16.30
N THR A 511 31.33 8.97 -17.35
CA THR A 511 30.34 7.92 -17.19
C THR A 511 31.02 6.59 -16.84
N LYS A 512 30.20 5.58 -16.49
CA LYS A 512 30.70 4.22 -16.23
C LYS A 512 31.33 3.57 -17.47
N HIS A 513 31.00 4.05 -18.67
CA HIS A 513 31.41 3.45 -19.93
C HIS A 513 32.73 4.01 -20.47
N ALA A 514 33.21 5.14 -19.95
CA ALA A 514 34.47 5.75 -20.38
C ALA A 514 35.65 4.78 -20.20
N ALA A 515 36.62 4.83 -21.11
CA ALA A 515 37.82 4.01 -21.02
C ALA A 515 38.71 4.45 -19.84
N LEU A 516 39.27 3.48 -19.10
CA LEU A 516 40.18 3.74 -17.98
C LEU A 516 41.66 3.52 -18.30
N HIS A 517 41.96 2.97 -19.48
CA HIS A 517 43.31 2.65 -19.89
C HIS A 517 43.43 2.81 -21.41
N CYS A 518 44.51 3.44 -21.85
CA CYS A 518 44.84 3.56 -23.27
C CYS A 518 46.36 3.46 -23.45
N PRO A 519 46.86 2.74 -24.47
CA PRO A 519 48.27 2.80 -24.85
C PRO A 519 48.62 4.18 -25.42
N GLY A 520 49.82 4.65 -25.10
CA GLY A 520 50.32 5.97 -25.48
C GLY A 520 50.05 7.07 -24.44
N TYR A 521 50.47 8.29 -24.79
CA TYR A 521 50.41 9.47 -23.93
C TYR A 521 49.26 10.39 -24.35
N VAL A 522 48.03 9.91 -24.19
CA VAL A 522 46.81 10.56 -24.68
C VAL A 522 45.86 10.80 -23.50
N ALA A 523 45.29 12.01 -23.41
CA ALA A 523 44.27 12.30 -22.42
C ALA A 523 43.03 11.41 -22.59
N LEU A 524 42.77 10.53 -21.63
CA LEU A 524 41.59 9.66 -21.62
C LEU A 524 40.31 10.46 -21.34
N LEU A 525 40.37 11.34 -20.33
CA LEU A 525 39.24 12.18 -19.95
C LEU A 525 39.08 13.31 -20.96
N GLY A 526 37.93 13.33 -21.64
CA GLY A 526 37.63 14.22 -22.75
C GLY A 526 37.93 13.65 -24.13
N SER A 527 38.43 12.40 -24.23
CA SER A 527 38.69 11.75 -25.53
C SER A 527 37.42 11.30 -26.25
N ASP A 528 36.37 11.02 -25.49
CA ASP A 528 35.08 10.51 -25.94
C ASP A 528 33.93 11.42 -25.46
N ASP A 529 32.71 11.14 -25.92
CA ASP A 529 31.48 11.81 -25.47
C ASP A 529 31.05 11.37 -24.06
N GLN A 530 31.77 10.41 -23.47
CA GLN A 530 31.51 9.82 -22.15
C GLN A 530 32.30 10.48 -21.02
N SER A 531 33.20 11.41 -21.32
CA SER A 531 34.04 12.04 -20.31
C SER A 531 34.34 13.51 -20.59
N TRP A 532 34.50 14.28 -19.52
CA TRP A 532 34.82 15.70 -19.53
C TRP A 532 36.04 15.91 -18.66
N GLY A 533 37.04 16.62 -19.17
CA GLY A 533 38.33 16.75 -18.50
C GLY A 533 38.95 18.13 -18.62
N TRP A 534 39.62 18.58 -17.56
CA TRP A 534 40.51 19.73 -17.57
C TRP A 534 41.95 19.26 -17.42
N ASN A 535 42.78 19.53 -18.44
CA ASN A 535 44.20 19.23 -18.42
C ASN A 535 44.98 20.32 -17.67
N LEU A 536 45.61 19.92 -16.57
CA LEU A 536 46.35 20.81 -15.67
C LEU A 536 47.72 21.23 -16.21
N VAL A 537 48.25 20.54 -17.21
CA VAL A 537 49.57 20.85 -17.82
C VAL A 537 49.46 22.07 -18.74
N ASP A 538 48.48 22.02 -19.63
CA ASP A 538 48.29 23.00 -20.72
C ASP A 538 47.15 23.97 -20.45
N ASN A 539 46.41 23.82 -19.34
CA ASN A 539 45.23 24.62 -19.01
C ASN A 539 44.18 24.58 -20.13
N THR A 540 43.89 23.38 -20.64
CA THR A 540 42.94 23.13 -21.73
C THR A 540 41.78 22.24 -21.28
N LEU A 541 40.58 22.55 -21.77
CA LEU A 541 39.38 21.73 -21.57
C LEU A 541 39.24 20.74 -22.71
N LEU A 542 38.92 19.49 -22.38
CA LEU A 542 38.84 18.36 -23.30
C LEU A 542 37.44 17.75 -23.26
N TYR A 543 36.85 17.58 -24.43
CA TYR A 543 35.57 16.88 -24.63
C TYR A 543 35.46 16.34 -26.05
N ASN A 544 34.98 15.10 -26.19
CA ASN A 544 34.74 14.44 -27.48
C ASN A 544 35.94 14.49 -28.45
N GLY A 545 37.16 14.33 -27.91
CA GLY A 545 38.42 14.33 -28.66
C GLY A 545 38.97 15.71 -29.03
N ASN A 546 38.23 16.78 -28.73
CA ASN A 546 38.59 18.14 -29.11
C ASN A 546 39.01 19.00 -27.90
N CYS A 547 39.89 19.97 -28.15
CA CYS A 547 40.19 21.05 -27.20
C CYS A 547 39.09 22.11 -27.28
N VAL A 548 38.27 22.22 -26.23
CA VAL A 548 37.12 23.13 -26.15
C VAL A 548 37.55 24.58 -25.92
N GLY A 549 38.69 24.78 -25.24
CA GLY A 549 39.25 26.11 -24.96
C GLY A 549 40.24 26.11 -23.80
N SER A 550 40.81 27.28 -23.51
CA SER A 550 41.68 27.46 -22.35
C SER A 550 40.87 27.73 -21.07
N TYR A 551 41.32 27.17 -19.94
CA TYR A 551 40.69 27.32 -18.63
C TYR A 551 41.77 27.30 -17.54
N PRO A 552 41.72 28.19 -16.52
CA PRO A 552 40.65 29.16 -16.19
C PRO A 552 40.45 30.31 -17.18
N ARG A 553 39.24 30.90 -17.23
CA ARG A 553 38.91 32.08 -18.06
C ARG A 553 39.43 33.38 -17.42
N LEU A 554 40.73 33.47 -17.17
CA LEU A 554 41.40 34.60 -16.54
C LEU A 554 42.47 35.18 -17.49
N ASN A 555 42.75 36.48 -17.37
CA ASN A 555 43.91 37.08 -18.03
C ASN A 555 45.19 36.54 -17.38
N ASN A 556 45.97 35.76 -18.13
CA ASN A 556 47.17 35.05 -17.67
C ASN A 556 46.87 33.99 -16.56
N PRO A 557 46.20 32.87 -16.91
CA PRO A 557 45.74 31.90 -15.92
C PRO A 557 46.92 31.23 -15.19
N PRO A 558 46.89 31.13 -13.86
CA PRO A 558 47.94 30.44 -13.11
C PRO A 558 47.97 28.96 -13.49
N LYS A 559 49.16 28.42 -13.74
CA LYS A 559 49.35 26.97 -13.90
C LYS A 559 49.21 26.30 -12.55
N TYR A 560 48.64 25.09 -12.55
CA TYR A 560 48.54 24.28 -11.34
C TYR A 560 49.93 23.95 -10.80
N GLN A 561 50.17 24.22 -9.51
CA GLN A 561 51.40 23.79 -8.84
C GLN A 561 51.15 22.48 -8.10
N VAL A 562 52.13 21.57 -8.21
CA VAL A 562 52.05 20.24 -7.57
C VAL A 562 51.87 20.41 -6.06
N GLY A 563 50.86 19.74 -5.51
CA GLY A 563 50.49 19.82 -4.09
C GLY A 563 49.38 20.81 -3.78
N GLU A 564 48.93 21.63 -4.73
CA GLU A 564 47.80 22.54 -4.53
C GLU A 564 46.46 21.78 -4.48
N LYS A 565 45.49 22.33 -3.74
CA LYS A 565 44.15 21.77 -3.59
C LYS A 565 43.17 22.49 -4.51
N ILE A 566 42.58 21.75 -5.45
CA ILE A 566 41.50 22.23 -6.31
C ILE A 566 40.20 21.58 -5.84
N THR A 567 39.12 22.35 -5.81
CA THR A 567 37.77 21.85 -5.57
C THR A 567 37.02 21.76 -6.89
N MET A 568 36.70 20.54 -7.31
CA MET A 568 35.84 20.28 -8.47
C MET A 568 34.39 20.26 -8.01
N ILE A 569 33.55 21.11 -8.61
CA ILE A 569 32.12 21.21 -8.27
C ILE A 569 31.30 20.79 -9.49
N LEU A 570 30.56 19.70 -9.30
CA LEU A 570 29.63 19.17 -10.28
C LEU A 570 28.21 19.52 -9.82
N ASP A 571 27.57 20.45 -10.52
CA ASP A 571 26.18 20.81 -10.34
C ASP A 571 25.32 20.03 -11.34
N ARG A 572 24.61 19.02 -10.84
CA ARG A 572 23.70 18.23 -11.66
C ARG A 572 22.30 18.83 -11.80
N ASP A 573 22.00 19.89 -11.06
CA ASP A 573 20.72 20.58 -11.14
C ASP A 573 20.76 21.68 -12.21
N THR A 574 21.92 22.34 -12.40
CA THR A 574 22.16 23.30 -13.52
C THR A 574 22.92 22.70 -14.69
N GLU A 575 23.34 21.43 -14.59
CA GLU A 575 24.10 20.70 -15.61
C GLU A 575 25.47 21.33 -15.95
N THR A 576 26.12 21.90 -14.93
CA THR A 576 27.42 22.58 -15.06
C THR A 576 28.54 21.86 -14.30
N LEU A 577 29.76 21.97 -14.80
CA LEU A 577 30.99 21.58 -14.12
C LEU A 577 31.92 22.78 -14.05
N PHE A 578 32.44 23.06 -12.86
CA PHE A 578 33.40 24.13 -12.64
C PHE A 578 34.40 23.77 -11.54
N PHE A 579 35.44 24.58 -11.43
CA PHE A 579 36.51 24.37 -10.47
C PHE A 579 36.75 25.63 -9.64
N GLU A 580 37.11 25.44 -8.39
CA GLU A 580 37.47 26.49 -7.45
C GLU A 580 38.82 26.19 -6.82
N LYS A 581 39.55 27.25 -6.45
CA LYS A 581 40.79 27.14 -5.68
C LYS A 581 40.73 28.13 -4.52
N ASN A 582 40.91 27.65 -3.30
CA ASN A 582 40.84 28.49 -2.08
C ASN A 582 39.54 29.33 -1.96
N GLY A 583 38.43 28.88 -2.55
CA GLY A 583 37.17 29.62 -2.61
C GLY A 583 37.06 30.64 -3.75
N GLU A 584 38.07 30.75 -4.62
CA GLU A 584 38.00 31.55 -5.84
C GLU A 584 37.44 30.71 -7.00
N PHE A 585 36.41 31.23 -7.66
CA PHE A 585 35.74 30.63 -8.80
C PHE A 585 36.50 30.87 -10.11
N PHE A 586 36.85 29.80 -10.82
CA PHE A 586 37.63 29.86 -12.06
C PHE A 586 36.79 29.99 -13.35
N GLY A 587 35.46 30.14 -13.21
CA GLY A 587 34.52 30.15 -14.33
C GLY A 587 33.88 28.78 -14.57
N ILE A 588 32.88 28.73 -15.45
CA ILE A 588 32.24 27.48 -15.85
C ILE A 588 33.15 26.76 -16.85
N ALA A 589 33.52 25.51 -16.55
CA ALA A 589 34.33 24.67 -17.42
C ALA A 589 33.47 24.01 -18.50
N PHE A 590 32.36 23.37 -18.11
CA PHE A 590 31.42 22.74 -19.04
C PHE A 590 29.98 23.08 -18.69
N GLU A 591 29.18 23.32 -19.72
CA GLU A 591 27.74 23.62 -19.66
C GLU A 591 26.95 22.54 -20.42
N ASN A 592 25.66 22.39 -20.11
CA ASN A 592 24.75 21.45 -20.77
C ASN A 592 25.22 19.99 -20.73
N ILE A 593 25.78 19.56 -19.58
CA ILE A 593 26.26 18.19 -19.42
C ILE A 593 25.05 17.22 -19.34
N PRO A 594 24.94 16.20 -20.22
CA PRO A 594 23.79 15.31 -20.30
C PRO A 594 23.35 14.73 -18.94
N PRO A 595 22.05 14.42 -18.74
CA PRO A 595 21.48 13.91 -17.49
C PRO A 595 21.84 12.43 -17.21
N VAL A 596 23.11 12.10 -17.35
CA VAL A 596 23.69 10.78 -17.09
C VAL A 596 24.36 10.75 -15.73
N LYS A 597 24.55 9.54 -15.19
CA LYS A 597 25.24 9.35 -13.90
C LYS A 597 26.74 9.53 -14.10
N LEU A 598 27.31 10.54 -13.44
CA LEU A 598 28.71 10.92 -13.58
C LEU A 598 29.52 10.58 -12.35
N PHE A 599 30.75 10.13 -12.56
CA PHE A 599 31.71 9.78 -11.51
C PHE A 599 32.88 10.75 -11.59
N PRO A 600 33.41 11.24 -10.45
CA PRO A 600 34.67 11.97 -10.47
C PRO A 600 35.77 11.03 -10.99
N ALA A 601 36.64 11.54 -11.85
CA ALA A 601 37.67 10.76 -12.51
C ALA A 601 38.94 11.59 -12.73
N ILE A 602 40.07 10.90 -12.83
CA ILE A 602 41.35 11.48 -13.24
C ILE A 602 42.04 10.58 -14.26
N CYS A 603 42.92 11.14 -15.08
CA CYS A 603 43.87 10.37 -15.88
C CYS A 603 45.27 10.96 -15.87
N ALA A 604 46.28 10.09 -15.77
CA ALA A 604 47.68 10.46 -15.68
C ALA A 604 48.57 9.58 -16.56
N VAL A 605 49.66 10.17 -17.05
CA VAL A 605 50.70 9.49 -17.84
C VAL A 605 52.01 9.29 -17.08
N TYR A 606 52.31 10.17 -16.13
CA TYR A 606 53.61 10.14 -15.45
C TYR A 606 53.63 9.10 -14.32
N GLY A 607 54.77 8.42 -14.16
CA GLY A 607 54.97 7.40 -13.13
C GLY A 607 55.20 7.97 -11.74
N ASN A 608 54.85 7.24 -10.69
CA ASN A 608 54.98 7.67 -9.29
C ASN A 608 54.17 8.94 -8.95
N THR A 609 53.12 9.22 -9.73
CA THR A 609 52.18 10.29 -9.41
C THR A 609 51.13 9.80 -8.44
N GLU A 610 50.75 10.67 -7.51
CA GLU A 610 49.78 10.39 -6.46
C GLU A 610 48.66 11.42 -6.51
N VAL A 611 47.41 10.97 -6.51
CA VAL A 611 46.27 11.88 -6.55
C VAL A 611 45.28 11.53 -5.45
N SER A 612 45.11 12.49 -4.55
CA SER A 612 44.23 12.39 -3.39
C SER A 612 42.89 13.04 -3.70
N MET A 613 41.78 12.39 -3.33
CA MET A 613 40.43 12.96 -3.45
C MET A 613 39.64 12.83 -2.16
N ALA A 614 39.07 13.92 -1.68
CA ALA A 614 38.15 13.96 -0.54
C ALA A 614 36.86 14.70 -0.92
N TYR A 615 35.71 14.04 -0.73
CA TYR A 615 34.41 14.65 -1.01
C TYR A 615 34.00 15.62 0.10
N ALA A 616 33.78 16.88 -0.28
CA ALA A 616 33.48 18.00 0.63
C ALA A 616 31.98 18.16 0.92
N GLY A 617 31.10 17.47 0.18
CA GLY A 617 29.65 17.57 0.39
C GLY A 617 28.94 18.43 -0.64
N THR A 618 27.70 18.78 -0.30
CA THR A 618 26.94 19.84 -0.96
C THR A 618 27.47 21.16 -0.41
N PRO A 619 28.07 22.04 -1.24
CA PRO A 619 28.51 23.35 -0.77
C PRO A 619 27.31 24.11 -0.19
N LEU A 620 27.52 24.77 0.96
CA LEU A 620 26.48 25.54 1.67
C LEU A 620 26.18 26.88 0.99
N ALA A 621 27.08 27.33 0.13
CA ALA A 621 26.97 28.51 -0.71
C ALA A 621 27.44 28.12 -2.11
N GLY A 622 26.60 28.41 -3.10
CA GLY A 622 27.07 28.73 -4.45
C GLY A 622 27.45 30.20 -4.49
#